data_AF-A0A818LC98-F1
#
_entry.id   AF-A0A818LC98-F1
#
_cell.length_a   1.000
_cell.length_b   1.000
_cell.length_c   1.000
_cell.angle_alpha   90.00
_cell.angle_beta   90.00
_cell.angle_gamma   90.00
#
_symmetry.space_group_name_H-M   'P 1'
#
loop_
_entity.id
_entity.type
_entity.pdbx_description
1 polymer ?
#
loop_
_entity_poly.entity_id
_entity_poly.type
_entity_poly.pdbx_seq_one_letter_code
_entity_poly.pdbx_strand_id
1 'polypeptide(L)'
;DDETNIPFVAEAIIANPPSYGHIHCAQKLQIPLHMIFTMPWSPTSAFPHPFVKVDHDLGSTEKRNLLSYSVVEMLTWSGMHDLINEFRKESLGLSPLHTRQ
;
A
#
# COMPACT_ATOMS: atom_id res chain seq x y z
N ASP A 1 -6.93 18.15 21.72
CA ASP A 1 -7.68 17.86 22.95
C ASP A 1 -8.48 19.11 23.27
N ASP A 2 -9.80 19.00 23.23
CA ASP A 2 -10.70 20.16 23.38
C ASP A 2 -10.64 20.74 24.81
N GLU A 3 -10.12 19.96 25.78
CA GLU A 3 -9.93 20.42 27.16
C GLU A 3 -8.58 21.12 27.35
N THR A 4 -7.49 20.61 26.77
CA THR A 4 -6.14 21.17 26.96
C THR A 4 -5.66 22.07 25.83
N ASN A 5 -6.38 22.17 24.71
CA ASN A 5 -5.96 22.81 23.45
C ASN A 5 -4.62 22.29 22.89
N ILE A 6 -4.14 21.12 23.34
CA ILE A 6 -2.92 20.52 22.83
C ILE A 6 -3.24 19.85 21.48
N PRO A 7 -2.47 20.14 20.41
CA PRO A 7 -2.64 19.49 19.12
C PRO A 7 -2.26 18.01 19.22
N PHE A 8 -3.00 17.15 18.50
CA PHE A 8 -2.64 15.74 18.40
C PHE A 8 -1.33 15.58 17.60
N VAL A 9 -0.40 14.81 18.17
CA VAL A 9 0.85 14.41 17.51
C VAL A 9 0.95 12.89 17.57
N ALA A 10 0.83 12.24 16.42
CA ALA A 10 1.01 10.80 16.32
C ALA A 10 2.49 10.42 16.42
N GLU A 11 2.80 9.35 17.15
CA GLU A 11 4.15 8.76 17.22
C GLU A 11 4.31 7.56 16.28
N ALA A 12 3.21 6.97 15.82
CA ALA A 12 3.18 5.88 14.86
C ALA A 12 1.84 5.81 14.13
N ILE A 13 1.82 5.15 12.97
CA ILE A 13 0.61 4.84 12.21
C ILE A 13 0.44 3.33 12.19
N ILE A 14 -0.77 2.85 12.48
CA ILE A 14 -1.18 1.45 12.25
C ILE A 14 -2.25 1.48 11.18
N ALA A 15 -2.01 0.79 10.06
CA ALA A 15 -2.93 0.84 8.94
C ALA A 15 -2.98 -0.47 8.16
N ASN A 16 -4.08 -0.65 7.41
CA ASN A 16 -4.20 -1.75 6.48
C ASN A 16 -3.68 -1.36 5.09
N PRO A 17 -3.13 -2.31 4.31
CA PRO A 17 -2.61 -2.04 2.97
C PRO A 17 -3.60 -1.41 1.99
N PRO A 18 -4.89 -1.79 1.97
CA PRO A 18 -5.87 -1.19 1.04
C PRO A 18 -6.15 0.31 1.24
N SER A 19 -5.59 0.96 2.26
CA SER A 19 -5.78 2.40 2.45
C SER A 19 -4.85 3.24 1.56
N TYR A 20 -3.69 2.69 1.14
CA TYR A 20 -2.70 3.24 0.20
C TYR A 20 -2.06 4.61 0.50
N GLY A 21 -2.75 5.56 1.14
CA GLY A 21 -2.22 6.87 1.50
C GLY A 21 -1.32 6.87 2.73
N HIS A 22 -1.49 5.91 3.64
CA HIS A 22 -0.81 5.87 4.95
C HIS A 22 0.72 5.93 4.85
N ILE A 23 1.32 5.37 3.79
CA ILE A 23 2.78 5.31 3.62
C ILE A 23 3.33 6.68 3.26
N HIS A 24 2.55 7.47 2.52
CA HIS A 24 2.90 8.84 2.19
C HIS A 24 2.69 9.77 3.40
N CYS A 25 1.65 9.54 4.20
CA CYS A 25 1.47 10.23 5.48
C CYS A 25 2.63 9.95 6.44
N ALA A 26 3.01 8.68 6.61
CA ALA A 26 4.15 8.27 7.43
C ALA A 26 5.45 8.92 6.95
N GLN A 27 5.67 8.96 5.62
CA GLN A 27 6.79 9.67 5.02
C GLN A 27 6.76 11.17 5.35
N LYS A 28 5.62 11.85 5.25
CA LYS A 28 5.53 13.27 5.55
C LYS A 28 5.79 13.57 7.03
N LEU A 29 5.23 12.75 7.90
CA LEU A 29 5.30 12.92 9.36
C LEU A 29 6.60 12.39 9.96
N GLN A 30 7.38 11.60 9.22
CA GLN A 30 8.62 10.97 9.69
C GLN A 30 8.41 10.08 10.93
N ILE A 31 7.30 9.33 10.94
CA ILE A 31 6.96 8.40 12.02
C ILE A 31 6.82 6.95 11.48
N PRO A 32 7.05 5.93 12.34
CA PRO A 32 6.87 4.54 11.96
C PRO A 32 5.46 4.22 11.44
N LEU A 33 5.41 3.33 10.44
CA LEU A 33 4.18 2.73 9.92
C LEU A 33 4.21 1.22 10.19
N HIS A 34 3.23 0.73 10.94
CA HIS A 34 2.98 -0.69 11.13
C HIS A 34 1.80 -1.13 10.26
N MET A 35 2.07 -2.03 9.32
CA MET A 35 1.07 -2.54 8.40
C MET A 35 0.41 -3.78 9.00
N ILE A 36 -0.92 -3.78 9.13
CA ILE A 36 -1.69 -4.90 9.65
C ILE A 36 -2.88 -5.21 8.76
N PHE A 37 -3.12 -6.50 8.50
CA PHE A 37 -4.32 -6.92 7.78
C PHE A 37 -4.77 -8.33 8.15
N THR A 38 -6.07 -8.57 8.01
CA THR A 38 -6.70 -9.87 8.30
C THR A 38 -6.64 -10.85 7.13
N MET A 39 -6.10 -10.39 6.00
CA MET A 39 -5.89 -11.20 4.80
C MET A 39 -4.42 -11.11 4.37
N PRO A 40 -3.89 -12.13 3.69
CA PRO A 40 -2.53 -12.08 3.19
C PRO A 40 -2.39 -11.01 2.11
N TRP A 41 -1.44 -10.11 2.32
CA TRP A 41 -1.16 -9.00 1.42
C TRP A 41 0.31 -8.90 0.99
N SER A 42 1.18 -9.71 1.60
CA SER A 42 2.59 -9.79 1.26
C SER A 42 2.81 -10.95 0.29
N PRO A 43 3.60 -10.76 -0.79
CA PRO A 43 3.91 -11.82 -1.75
C PRO A 43 4.42 -13.10 -1.07
N THR A 44 3.80 -14.22 -1.42
CA THR A 44 4.19 -15.56 -0.93
C THR A 44 3.93 -16.62 -1.99
N SER A 45 4.71 -17.71 -1.95
CA SER A 45 4.50 -18.90 -2.78
C SER A 45 3.49 -19.87 -2.18
N ALA A 46 3.08 -19.71 -0.92
CA ALA A 46 2.27 -20.68 -0.19
C ALA A 46 0.78 -20.69 -0.60
N PHE A 47 0.21 -19.52 -0.90
CA PHE A 47 -1.19 -19.36 -1.29
C PHE A 47 -1.37 -18.10 -2.16
N PRO A 48 -2.41 -18.04 -3.02
CA PRO A 48 -2.62 -16.90 -3.90
C PRO A 48 -3.16 -15.68 -3.13
N HIS A 49 -3.06 -14.51 -3.75
CA HIS A 49 -3.69 -13.28 -3.28
C HIS A 49 -5.23 -13.46 -3.25
N PRO A 50 -5.93 -12.99 -2.20
CA PRO A 50 -7.37 -13.23 -2.02
C PRO A 50 -8.27 -12.76 -3.17
N PHE A 51 -7.85 -11.71 -3.88
CA PHE A 51 -8.63 -11.06 -4.95
C PHE A 51 -8.24 -11.47 -6.38
N VAL A 52 -7.24 -12.34 -6.56
CA VAL A 52 -6.80 -12.75 -7.90
C VAL A 52 -6.67 -14.26 -7.98
N LYS A 53 -7.29 -14.84 -9.02
CA LYS A 53 -7.05 -16.22 -9.42
C LYS A 53 -6.28 -16.21 -10.73
N VAL A 54 -5.05 -16.73 -10.69
CA VAL A 54 -4.20 -16.90 -11.87
C VAL A 54 -4.54 -18.24 -12.51
N ASP A 55 -4.64 -18.31 -13.83
CA ASP A 55 -4.97 -19.54 -14.55
C ASP A 55 -3.93 -20.66 -14.31
N HIS A 56 -4.37 -21.92 -14.36
CA HIS A 56 -3.55 -23.10 -14.10
C HIS A 56 -2.45 -23.32 -15.13
N ASP A 57 -2.61 -22.79 -16.34
CA ASP A 57 -1.67 -22.96 -17.45
C ASP A 57 -0.40 -22.08 -17.32
N LEU A 58 -0.35 -21.18 -16.34
CA LEU A 58 0.71 -20.18 -16.17
C LEU A 58 1.90 -20.65 -15.30
N GLY A 59 2.13 -21.96 -15.20
CA GLY A 59 3.29 -22.55 -14.55
C GLY A 59 3.01 -23.17 -13.17
N SER A 60 4.06 -23.38 -12.37
CA SER A 60 3.93 -24.05 -11.06
C SER A 60 3.07 -23.25 -10.09
N THR A 61 2.45 -23.94 -9.12
CA THR A 61 1.58 -23.33 -8.11
C THR A 61 2.27 -22.19 -7.35
N GLU A 62 3.54 -22.35 -7.00
CA GLU A 62 4.34 -21.34 -6.30
C GLU A 62 4.51 -20.06 -7.14
N LYS A 63 4.82 -20.22 -8.43
CA LYS A 63 4.96 -19.10 -9.36
C LYS A 63 3.63 -18.39 -9.57
N ARG A 64 2.53 -19.14 -9.70
CA ARG A 64 1.18 -18.59 -9.81
C ARG A 64 0.77 -17.82 -8.55
N ASN A 65 1.09 -18.33 -7.38
CA ASN A 65 0.84 -17.67 -6.11
C ASN A 65 1.59 -16.33 -6.04
N LEU A 66 2.90 -16.32 -6.32
CA LEU A 66 3.67 -15.06 -6.37
C LEU A 66 3.12 -14.08 -7.41
N LEU A 67 2.82 -14.58 -8.62
CA LEU A 67 2.26 -13.77 -9.71
C LEU A 67 0.93 -13.11 -9.32
N SER A 68 0.08 -13.79 -8.55
CA SER A 68 -1.19 -13.22 -8.11
C SER A 68 -1.02 -11.94 -7.27
N TYR A 69 0.04 -11.83 -6.46
CA TYR A 69 0.35 -10.61 -5.71
C TYR A 69 0.87 -9.49 -6.63
N SER A 70 1.76 -9.83 -7.57
CA SER A 70 2.28 -8.86 -8.54
C SER A 70 1.19 -8.29 -9.44
N VAL A 71 0.20 -9.09 -9.84
CA VAL A 71 -0.96 -8.62 -10.61
C VAL A 71 -1.76 -7.60 -9.80
N VAL A 72 -2.02 -7.86 -8.51
CA VAL A 72 -2.71 -6.88 -7.66
C VAL A 72 -1.91 -5.62 -7.51
N GLU A 73 -0.61 -5.70 -7.23
CA GLU A 73 0.27 -4.53 -7.11
C GLU A 73 0.24 -3.70 -8.40
N MET A 74 0.36 -4.34 -9.56
CA MET A 74 0.33 -3.66 -10.86
C MET A 74 -1.01 -2.96 -11.13
N LEU A 75 -2.13 -3.65 -10.93
CA LEU A 75 -3.47 -3.06 -11.15
C LEU A 75 -3.74 -1.91 -10.19
N THR A 76 -3.36 -2.10 -8.93
CA THR A 76 -3.46 -1.11 -7.86
C THR A 76 -2.67 0.15 -8.22
N TRP A 77 -1.40 0.00 -8.62
CA TRP A 77 -0.56 1.14 -9.00
C TRP A 77 -1.06 1.81 -10.28
N SER A 78 -1.47 1.03 -11.28
CA SER A 78 -2.02 1.58 -12.53
C SER A 78 -3.27 2.42 -12.31
N GLY A 79 -4.11 2.09 -11.32
CA GLY A 79 -5.35 2.83 -11.05
C GLY A 79 -5.19 4.03 -10.11
N MET A 80 -4.13 4.05 -9.28
CA MET A 80 -4.00 5.04 -8.21
C MET A 80 -2.81 5.97 -8.36
N HIS A 81 -1.90 5.73 -9.31
CA HIS A 81 -0.67 6.50 -9.46
C HIS A 81 -0.90 8.02 -9.47
N ASP A 82 -1.82 8.49 -10.31
CA ASP A 82 -2.09 9.93 -10.47
C ASP A 82 -2.73 10.52 -9.20
N LEU A 83 -3.70 9.81 -8.61
CA LEU A 83 -4.36 10.22 -7.36
C LEU A 83 -3.36 10.33 -6.20
N ILE A 84 -2.44 9.37 -6.11
CA ILE A 84 -1.38 9.37 -5.11
C ILE A 84 -0.41 10.53 -5.35
N ASN A 85 -0.03 10.79 -6.59
CA ASN A 85 0.88 11.89 -6.91
C ASN A 85 0.26 13.26 -6.65
N GLU A 86 -1.03 13.43 -6.96
CA GLU A 86 -1.80 14.62 -6.60
C GLU A 86 -1.85 14.80 -5.08
N PHE A 87 -2.24 13.75 -4.33
CA PHE A 87 -2.26 13.78 -2.87
C PHE A 87 -0.88 14.14 -2.27
N ARG A 88 0.19 13.52 -2.79
CA ARG A 88 1.56 13.79 -2.36
C ARG A 88 1.95 15.25 -2.58
N LYS A 89 1.64 15.81 -3.74
CA LYS A 89 2.04 17.17 -4.10
C LYS A 89 1.18 18.23 -3.41
N GLU A 90 -0.13 18.11 -3.54
CA GLU A 90 -1.07 19.15 -3.13
C GLU A 90 -1.41 19.10 -1.63
N SER A 91 -1.44 17.92 -1.02
CA SER A 91 -1.78 17.78 0.41
C SER A 91 -0.55 17.61 1.30
N LEU A 92 0.46 16.85 0.87
CA LEU A 92 1.62 16.52 1.70
C LEU A 92 2.86 17.36 1.38
N GLY A 93 2.92 18.05 0.24
CA GLY A 93 4.12 18.77 -0.20
C GLY A 93 5.33 17.84 -0.40
N LEU A 94 5.09 16.59 -0.80
CA LEU A 94 6.12 15.61 -1.15
C LEU A 94 6.30 15.57 -2.67
N SER A 95 7.50 15.22 -3.12
CA SER A 95 7.77 14.98 -4.55
C SER A 95 6.90 13.84 -5.09
N PRO A 96 6.45 13.90 -6.36
CA PRO A 96 5.72 12.80 -6.98
C PRO A 96 6.59 11.54 -7.06
N LEU A 97 5.95 10.39 -7.12
CA LEU A 97 6.59 9.10 -7.38
C LEU A 97 6.75 8.93 -8.88
N HIS A 98 7.95 8.60 -9.32
CA HIS A 98 8.21 8.25 -10.70
C HIS A 98 7.93 6.76 -10.91
N THR A 99 7.23 6.43 -11.99
CA THR A 99 7.16 5.05 -12.47
C THR A 99 8.59 4.61 -12.80
N ARG A 100 9.04 3.45 -12.30
CA ARG A 100 10.29 2.85 -12.79
C ARG A 100 10.13 2.67 -14.30
N GLN A 101 10.98 3.34 -15.08
CA GLN A 101 11.17 3.04 -16.50
C GLN A 101 11.78 1.64 -16.64
#